data_AF-F0X749-F1
#
_entry.id   AF-F0X749-F1
#
_cell.length_a   1.000
_cell.length_b   1.000
_cell.length_c   1.000
_cell.angle_alpha   90.00
_cell.angle_beta   90.00
_cell.angle_gamma   90.00
#
_symmetry.space_group_name_H-M   'P 1'
#
loop_
_entity.id
_entity.type
_entity.pdbx_description
1 polymer ?
#
loop_
_entity_poly.entity_id
_entity_poly.type
_entity_poly.pdbx_seq_one_letter_code
_entity_poly.pdbx_strand_id
1 'polypeptide(L)'
;MSADSIKKVPGPWSCKAQVYNIPFIVSSTQVKEASDLLFSPLEAKSFFASAEAGLPTGGSCSIMIVRYSETPVGPYDEILILPGQYTYPTVGDYWNIPKHLARFDWKDLSGGAVQLKVFPSDTEQRQDEPFFQMTFKTVPFVPAFPASTVLYKLIGIQPTLVQPPVPRGAGAGNDELVGTDHWSKTDLYQYSPRSHVGWFDLSQKNEQGVVVTGHENFWPGGGRWRIGVRMDTISFDISAGEHWKALDIPTIVSEE
;
A
#
# COMPACT_ATOMS: atom_id res chain seq x y z
N MET A 1 -3.90 10.43 -20.30
CA MET A 1 -4.35 11.87 -20.35
C MET A 1 -3.09 12.71 -20.49
N SER A 2 -3.09 13.91 -21.07
CA SER A 2 -1.84 14.70 -21.11
C SER A 2 -1.43 15.15 -19.70
N ALA A 3 -0.13 15.18 -19.41
CA ALA A 3 0.39 15.55 -18.09
C ALA A 3 -0.07 16.94 -17.60
N ASP A 4 -0.35 17.87 -18.51
CA ASP A 4 -0.89 19.21 -18.22
C ASP A 4 -2.33 19.20 -17.66
N SER A 5 -3.03 18.07 -17.72
CA SER A 5 -4.40 17.94 -17.19
C SER A 5 -4.49 17.61 -15.70
N ILE A 6 -3.38 17.21 -15.07
CA ILE A 6 -3.35 16.82 -13.65
C ILE A 6 -3.18 18.08 -12.78
N LYS A 7 -4.25 18.46 -12.08
CA LYS A 7 -4.24 19.60 -11.14
C LYS A 7 -3.27 19.34 -9.98
N LYS A 8 -2.14 20.05 -9.96
CA LYS A 8 -1.21 20.06 -8.81
C LYS A 8 -1.88 20.74 -7.61
N VAL A 9 -1.89 20.05 -6.46
CA VAL A 9 -2.36 20.60 -5.19
C VAL A 9 -1.30 20.32 -4.12
N PRO A 10 -0.47 21.30 -3.73
CA PRO A 10 0.57 21.07 -2.73
C PRO A 10 -0.01 20.79 -1.34
N GLY A 11 0.79 20.17 -0.48
CA GLY A 11 0.47 20.00 0.94
C GLY A 11 0.56 21.31 1.75
N PRO A 12 0.15 21.30 3.03
CA PRO A 12 -0.39 20.16 3.76
C PRO A 12 -1.85 19.85 3.37
N TRP A 13 -2.27 18.59 3.50
CA TRP A 13 -3.67 18.18 3.27
C TRP A 13 -4.29 17.65 4.56
N SER A 14 -5.42 18.22 4.98
CA SER A 14 -6.29 17.58 5.97
C SER A 14 -7.22 16.60 5.27
N CYS A 15 -7.17 15.34 5.68
CA CYS A 15 -7.89 14.23 5.05
C CYS A 15 -8.86 13.57 6.03
N LYS A 16 -10.01 13.10 5.50
CA LYS A 16 -10.86 12.12 6.19
C LYS A 16 -10.97 10.85 5.38
N ALA A 17 -10.88 9.71 6.05
CA ALA A 17 -10.99 8.40 5.42
C ALA A 17 -11.63 7.35 6.32
N GLN A 18 -12.12 6.27 5.71
CA GLN A 18 -12.34 4.98 6.36
C GLN A 18 -11.15 4.06 6.05
N VAL A 19 -10.60 3.37 7.05
CA VAL A 19 -9.42 2.49 6.86
C VAL A 19 -9.76 1.06 7.24
N TYR A 20 -9.38 0.11 6.39
CA TYR A 20 -9.32 -1.31 6.70
C TYR A 20 -7.84 -1.70 6.80
N ASN A 21 -7.40 -2.11 7.98
CA ASN A 21 -6.05 -2.61 8.23
C ASN A 21 -6.09 -4.12 8.43
N ILE A 22 -5.36 -4.85 7.58
CA ILE A 22 -5.25 -6.31 7.56
C ILE A 22 -3.81 -6.68 7.94
N PRO A 23 -3.49 -6.80 9.25
CA PRO A 23 -2.15 -7.17 9.69
C PRO A 23 -1.88 -8.66 9.46
N PHE A 24 -0.66 -8.99 9.08
CA PHE A 24 -0.16 -10.36 8.99
C PHE A 24 1.33 -10.41 9.29
N ILE A 25 1.86 -11.61 9.55
CA ILE A 25 3.29 -11.83 9.79
C ILE A 25 3.79 -12.81 8.74
N VAL A 26 4.96 -12.53 8.18
CA VAL A 26 5.62 -13.36 7.16
C VAL A 26 7.04 -13.70 7.59
N SER A 27 7.55 -14.85 7.15
CA SER A 27 8.97 -15.17 7.25
C SER A 27 9.79 -14.49 6.16
N SER A 28 11.12 -14.45 6.35
CA SER A 28 12.08 -14.01 5.32
C SER A 28 12.09 -14.90 4.07
N THR A 29 11.46 -16.08 4.10
CA THR A 29 11.20 -16.91 2.91
C THR A 29 9.93 -16.46 2.20
N GLN A 30 8.82 -16.33 2.93
CA GLN A 30 7.51 -15.94 2.38
C GLN A 30 7.53 -14.55 1.73
N VAL A 31 8.30 -13.62 2.28
CA VAL A 31 8.46 -12.28 1.69
C VAL A 31 9.22 -12.31 0.35
N LYS A 32 10.09 -13.30 0.12
CA LYS A 32 10.83 -13.49 -1.15
C LYS A 32 9.98 -14.22 -2.20
N GLU A 33 9.14 -15.15 -1.76
CA GLU A 33 8.11 -15.78 -2.60
C GLU A 33 7.13 -14.74 -3.17
N ALA A 34 6.90 -13.63 -2.45
CA ALA A 34 6.05 -12.51 -2.86
C ALA A 34 6.77 -11.43 -3.72
N SER A 35 7.93 -11.74 -4.30
CA SER A 35 8.78 -10.75 -4.99
C SER A 35 8.10 -9.98 -6.14
N ASP A 36 7.10 -10.58 -6.79
CA ASP A 36 6.26 -9.98 -7.82
C ASP A 36 5.25 -8.93 -7.27
N LEU A 37 5.02 -8.92 -5.96
CA LEU A 37 4.15 -7.97 -5.25
C LEU A 37 4.93 -6.89 -4.48
N LEU A 38 6.26 -6.99 -4.42
CA LEU A 38 7.11 -6.05 -3.68
C LEU A 38 7.38 -4.76 -4.43
N PHE A 39 7.51 -4.83 -5.76
CA PHE A 39 7.89 -3.72 -6.62
C PHE A 39 6.97 -3.69 -7.83
N SER A 40 6.60 -2.49 -8.29
CA SER A 40 5.91 -2.37 -9.58
C SER A 40 6.84 -2.72 -10.74
N PRO A 41 6.33 -3.04 -11.94
CA PRO A 41 7.16 -3.35 -13.12
C PRO A 41 8.13 -2.22 -13.55
N LEU A 42 7.92 -0.99 -13.07
CA LEU A 42 8.83 0.14 -13.25
C LEU A 42 9.94 0.13 -12.19
N GLU A 43 9.60 -0.03 -10.91
CA GLU A 43 10.57 -0.06 -9.81
C GLU A 43 11.44 -1.32 -9.80
N ALA A 44 10.89 -2.47 -10.21
CA ALA A 44 11.61 -3.73 -10.34
C ALA A 44 12.80 -3.68 -11.32
N LYS A 45 12.89 -2.62 -12.14
CA LYS A 45 13.99 -2.34 -13.08
C LYS A 45 14.96 -1.26 -12.58
N SER A 46 14.73 -0.73 -11.38
CA SER A 46 15.54 0.34 -10.77
C SER A 46 16.52 -0.22 -9.75
N PHE A 47 17.51 0.59 -9.35
CA PHE A 47 18.43 0.25 -8.26
C PHE A 47 17.70 -0.11 -6.95
N PHE A 48 16.52 0.46 -6.68
CA PHE A 48 15.78 0.22 -5.44
C PHE A 48 15.26 -1.23 -5.28
N ALA A 49 15.23 -2.01 -6.36
CA ALA A 49 14.90 -3.43 -6.32
C ALA A 49 16.13 -4.35 -6.21
N SER A 50 17.35 -3.78 -6.14
CA SER A 50 18.60 -4.55 -6.07
C SER A 50 18.97 -4.91 -4.63
N ALA A 51 19.76 -5.99 -4.46
CA ALA A 51 20.19 -6.45 -3.14
C ALA A 51 21.10 -5.43 -2.41
N GLU A 52 21.74 -4.54 -3.17
CA GLU A 52 22.59 -3.46 -2.69
C GLU A 52 21.79 -2.28 -2.10
N ALA A 53 20.62 -1.97 -2.67
CA ALA A 53 19.67 -1.03 -2.05
C ALA A 53 19.03 -1.62 -0.79
N GLY A 54 18.80 -2.94 -0.79
CA GLY A 54 18.45 -3.69 0.40
C GLY A 54 17.74 -5.01 0.10
N LEU A 55 17.16 -5.62 1.14
CA LEU A 55 16.44 -6.88 0.99
C LEU A 55 15.25 -6.96 1.97
N PRO A 56 14.12 -7.55 1.54
CA PRO A 56 13.00 -7.79 2.42
C PRO A 56 13.33 -8.90 3.43
N THR A 57 13.10 -8.63 4.72
CA THR A 57 13.35 -9.58 5.81
C THR A 57 12.07 -10.16 6.41
N GLY A 58 10.91 -9.62 6.06
CA GLY A 58 9.61 -10.10 6.50
C GLY A 58 9.19 -9.47 7.84
N GLY A 59 8.62 -10.25 8.74
CA GLY A 59 8.10 -9.73 10.01
C GLY A 59 6.68 -9.19 9.87
N SER A 60 6.37 -8.07 10.55
CA SER A 60 5.01 -7.51 10.64
C SER A 60 4.62 -6.74 9.38
N CYS A 61 3.75 -7.32 8.57
CA CYS A 61 3.21 -6.75 7.34
C CYS A 61 1.77 -6.24 7.52
N SER A 62 1.28 -5.46 6.56
CA SER A 62 -0.13 -5.07 6.48
C SER A 62 -0.57 -4.84 5.04
N ILE A 63 -1.81 -5.20 4.74
CA ILE A 63 -2.56 -4.61 3.61
C ILE A 63 -3.49 -3.58 4.21
N MET A 64 -3.35 -2.33 3.77
CA MET A 64 -4.22 -1.23 4.15
C MET A 64 -5.08 -0.83 2.96
N ILE A 65 -6.39 -0.68 3.18
CA ILE A 65 -7.30 -0.10 2.20
C ILE A 65 -7.89 1.16 2.81
N VAL A 66 -7.71 2.28 2.13
CA VAL A 66 -8.07 3.62 2.60
C VAL A 66 -9.10 4.20 1.65
N ARG A 67 -10.27 4.54 2.18
CA ARG A 67 -11.36 5.18 1.43
C ARG A 67 -11.43 6.64 1.83
N TYR A 68 -10.80 7.52 1.05
CA TYR A 68 -10.80 8.95 1.32
C TYR A 68 -12.15 9.56 0.95
N SER A 69 -12.88 10.07 1.94
CA SER A 69 -14.14 10.78 1.72
C SER A 69 -13.94 12.27 1.50
N GLU A 70 -12.88 12.84 2.07
CA GLU A 70 -12.56 14.27 1.98
C GLU A 70 -11.06 14.45 1.78
N THR A 71 -10.67 15.01 0.63
CA THR A 71 -9.32 15.52 0.36
C THR A 71 -9.39 16.78 -0.52
N PRO A 72 -8.33 17.58 -0.65
CA PRO A 72 -8.27 18.74 -1.55
C PRO A 72 -8.45 18.45 -3.06
N VAL A 73 -8.38 17.18 -3.47
CA VAL A 73 -8.61 16.72 -4.86
C VAL A 73 -9.91 15.94 -5.03
N GLY A 74 -10.72 15.81 -3.97
CA GLY A 74 -11.94 14.99 -3.95
C GLY A 74 -11.74 13.61 -3.34
N PRO A 75 -12.79 12.77 -3.30
CA PRO A 75 -12.71 11.42 -2.76
C PRO A 75 -11.98 10.47 -3.73
N TYR A 76 -11.21 9.53 -3.17
CA TYR A 76 -10.57 8.43 -3.89
C TYR A 76 -10.32 7.25 -2.94
N ASP A 77 -10.12 6.06 -3.49
CA ASP A 77 -9.71 4.89 -2.74
C ASP A 77 -8.23 4.57 -3.00
N GLU A 78 -7.53 4.01 -2.03
CA GLU A 78 -6.13 3.61 -2.10
C GLU A 78 -5.94 2.24 -1.45
N ILE A 79 -5.12 1.38 -2.06
CA ILE A 79 -4.63 0.15 -1.43
C ILE A 79 -3.12 0.27 -1.27
N LEU A 80 -2.63 0.05 -0.06
CA LEU A 80 -1.21 0.05 0.29
C LEU A 80 -0.82 -1.34 0.77
N ILE A 81 0.31 -1.82 0.28
CA ILE A 81 0.93 -3.06 0.71
C ILE A 81 2.18 -2.66 1.50
N LEU A 82 2.22 -3.05 2.76
CA LEU A 82 3.35 -2.83 3.67
C LEU A 82 4.04 -4.18 3.87
N PRO A 83 5.09 -4.51 3.09
CA PRO A 83 5.67 -5.86 3.00
C PRO A 83 6.53 -6.27 4.21
N GLY A 84 6.49 -5.51 5.29
CA GLY A 84 7.22 -5.77 6.53
C GLY A 84 8.55 -5.01 6.60
N GLN A 85 9.52 -5.62 7.25
CA GLN A 85 10.85 -5.06 7.47
C GLN A 85 11.75 -5.27 6.25
N TYR A 86 12.68 -4.34 6.08
CA TYR A 86 13.65 -4.29 5.00
C TYR A 86 15.03 -3.97 5.59
N THR A 87 16.09 -4.67 5.16
CA THR A 87 17.47 -4.25 5.47
C THR A 87 17.88 -3.16 4.52
N TYR A 88 18.46 -2.09 5.04
CA TYR A 88 19.05 -0.99 4.26
C TYR A 88 20.49 -0.75 4.72
N PRO A 89 21.42 -0.36 3.82
CA PRO A 89 22.73 0.13 4.24
C PRO A 89 22.55 1.48 4.96
N THR A 90 23.32 1.74 6.03
CA THR A 90 23.21 2.98 6.84
C THR A 90 23.78 4.24 6.14
N VAL A 91 23.74 4.26 4.81
CA VAL A 91 24.18 5.35 3.93
C VAL A 91 23.08 5.56 2.88
N GLY A 92 21.91 6.03 3.35
CA GLY A 92 20.67 6.23 2.58
C GLY A 92 19.49 5.42 3.12
N ASP A 93 18.33 6.05 3.35
CA ASP A 93 17.23 5.49 4.16
C ASP A 93 15.95 5.11 3.32
N TYR A 94 15.95 4.00 2.59
CA TYR A 94 15.01 3.66 1.47
C TYR A 94 13.59 3.05 1.81
N TRP A 95 12.41 3.69 1.53
CA TRP A 95 11.13 3.06 1.00
C TRP A 95 9.93 4.03 0.59
N ASN A 96 9.66 4.34 -0.70
CA ASN A 96 8.58 5.30 -1.12
C ASN A 96 7.25 4.60 -1.53
N ILE A 97 6.35 5.34 -2.17
CA ILE A 97 5.03 4.89 -2.60
C ILE A 97 4.90 5.08 -4.12
N PRO A 98 5.27 4.08 -4.93
CA PRO A 98 4.84 4.02 -6.32
C PRO A 98 3.32 3.99 -6.38
N LYS A 99 2.70 4.98 -7.05
CA LYS A 99 1.25 5.03 -7.20
C LYS A 99 0.87 4.58 -8.61
N HIS A 100 0.00 3.57 -8.66
CA HIS A 100 -0.55 3.01 -9.88
C HIS A 100 -2.06 3.29 -9.92
N LEU A 101 -2.59 3.66 -11.09
CA LEU A 101 -4.01 3.92 -11.23
C LEU A 101 -4.78 2.59 -11.18
N ALA A 102 -5.81 2.55 -10.33
CA ALA A 102 -6.63 1.36 -10.14
C ALA A 102 -8.12 1.74 -9.98
N ARG A 103 -9.01 0.83 -10.39
CA ARG A 103 -10.45 0.92 -10.22
C ARG A 103 -10.89 0.08 -9.02
N PHE A 104 -11.69 0.65 -8.13
CA PHE A 104 -12.16 0.02 -6.89
C PHE A 104 -13.67 -0.23 -6.96
N ASP A 105 -14.07 -1.50 -6.99
CA ASP A 105 -15.48 -1.91 -6.97
C ASP A 105 -15.86 -2.37 -5.56
N TRP A 106 -16.67 -1.55 -4.88
CA TRP A 106 -17.25 -1.88 -3.58
C TRP A 106 -18.66 -2.46 -3.73
N LYS A 107 -18.95 -3.50 -2.95
CA LYS A 107 -20.28 -4.13 -2.91
C LYS A 107 -20.69 -4.46 -1.48
N ASP A 108 -21.78 -3.85 -1.01
CA ASP A 108 -22.42 -4.26 0.24
C ASP A 108 -23.05 -5.65 0.10
N LEU A 109 -22.87 -6.48 1.12
CA LEU A 109 -23.37 -7.86 1.18
C LEU A 109 -24.32 -8.04 2.37
N SER A 110 -25.05 -9.16 2.36
CA SER A 110 -26.00 -9.49 3.42
C SER A 110 -25.31 -9.62 4.79
N GLY A 111 -26.01 -9.18 5.84
CA GLY A 111 -25.49 -9.23 7.22
C GLY A 111 -24.32 -8.28 7.50
N GLY A 112 -24.23 -7.15 6.80
CA GLY A 112 -23.26 -6.08 7.07
C GLY A 112 -21.83 -6.39 6.65
N ALA A 113 -21.63 -7.40 5.80
CA ALA A 113 -20.34 -7.65 5.15
C ALA A 113 -20.16 -6.72 3.95
N VAL A 114 -18.91 -6.45 3.58
CA VAL A 114 -18.55 -5.60 2.44
C VAL A 114 -17.49 -6.32 1.61
N GLN A 115 -17.69 -6.38 0.30
CA GLN A 115 -16.70 -6.88 -0.66
C GLN A 115 -16.01 -5.70 -1.36
N LEU A 116 -14.71 -5.86 -1.62
CA LEU A 116 -13.92 -5.02 -2.51
C LEU A 116 -13.30 -5.89 -3.61
N LYS A 117 -13.28 -5.38 -4.83
CA LYS A 117 -12.39 -5.82 -5.92
C LYS A 117 -11.60 -4.62 -6.44
N VAL A 118 -10.32 -4.79 -6.73
CA VAL A 118 -9.43 -3.75 -7.26
C VAL A 118 -8.84 -4.24 -8.58
N PHE A 119 -8.96 -3.42 -9.62
CA PHE A 119 -8.54 -3.73 -10.99
C PHE A 119 -7.43 -2.78 -11.43
N PRO A 120 -6.35 -3.27 -12.06
CA PRO A 120 -5.29 -2.40 -12.57
C PRO A 120 -5.83 -1.59 -13.76
N SER A 121 -5.35 -0.36 -13.94
CA SER A 121 -5.75 0.52 -15.06
C SER A 121 -4.59 0.86 -16.01
N ASP A 122 -3.38 0.43 -15.67
CA ASP A 122 -2.08 0.81 -16.24
C ASP A 122 -1.37 -0.32 -17.00
N THR A 123 -1.96 -1.52 -17.02
CA THR A 123 -1.43 -2.67 -17.77
C THR A 123 -2.32 -2.98 -18.97
N GLU A 124 -1.73 -3.45 -20.07
CA GLU A 124 -2.47 -4.05 -21.20
C GLU A 124 -3.14 -5.41 -20.84
N GLN A 125 -3.04 -5.82 -19.57
CA GLN A 125 -3.67 -7.02 -19.04
C GLN A 125 -5.13 -6.75 -18.66
N ARG A 126 -5.90 -7.83 -18.51
CA ARG A 126 -7.37 -7.83 -18.50
C ARG A 126 -7.98 -6.87 -17.46
N GLN A 127 -8.56 -5.77 -17.93
CA GLN A 127 -9.31 -4.79 -17.11
C GLN A 127 -10.53 -5.38 -16.37
N ASP A 128 -10.96 -6.58 -16.79
CA ASP A 128 -12.10 -7.33 -16.24
C ASP A 128 -11.73 -8.32 -15.12
N GLU A 129 -10.43 -8.61 -14.91
CA GLU A 129 -9.96 -9.46 -13.82
C GLU A 129 -9.33 -8.58 -12.72
N PRO A 130 -9.74 -8.71 -11.44
CA PRO A 130 -9.15 -7.92 -10.37
C PRO A 130 -7.71 -8.39 -10.12
N PHE A 131 -6.82 -7.50 -9.64
CA PHE A 131 -5.53 -7.91 -9.08
C PHE A 131 -5.60 -8.22 -7.58
N PHE A 132 -6.61 -7.67 -6.90
CA PHE A 132 -6.89 -7.90 -5.49
C PHE A 132 -8.39 -7.95 -5.25
N GLN A 133 -8.85 -8.86 -4.40
CA GLN A 133 -10.19 -8.84 -3.84
C GLN A 133 -10.20 -9.23 -2.36
N MET A 134 -11.16 -8.70 -1.59
CA MET A 134 -11.41 -9.14 -0.22
C MET A 134 -12.88 -9.02 0.17
N THR A 135 -13.28 -9.74 1.21
CA THR A 135 -14.56 -9.51 1.91
C THR A 135 -14.33 -9.28 3.39
N PHE A 136 -14.80 -8.15 3.93
CA PHE A 136 -14.76 -7.84 5.35
C PHE A 136 -16.12 -8.11 6.02
N LYS A 137 -16.11 -8.67 7.23
CA LYS A 137 -17.28 -8.76 8.11
C LYS A 137 -16.88 -8.55 9.57
N THR A 138 -17.54 -7.62 10.26
CA THR A 138 -17.34 -7.37 11.69
C THR A 138 -17.61 -8.61 12.53
N VAL A 139 -16.81 -8.85 13.58
CA VAL A 139 -17.07 -9.93 14.54
C VAL A 139 -18.36 -9.61 15.31
N PRO A 140 -19.38 -10.50 15.32
CA PRO A 140 -20.61 -10.25 16.06
C PRO A 140 -20.37 -9.99 17.55
N PHE A 141 -21.20 -9.12 18.14
CA PHE A 141 -21.20 -8.77 19.57
C PHE A 141 -19.94 -8.08 20.13
N VAL A 142 -18.89 -7.89 19.34
CA VAL A 142 -17.74 -7.04 19.72
C VAL A 142 -18.16 -5.57 19.60
N PRO A 143 -18.15 -4.77 20.68
CA PRO A 143 -18.48 -3.34 20.60
C PRO A 143 -17.45 -2.57 19.77
N ALA A 144 -17.87 -1.44 19.21
CA ALA A 144 -16.93 -0.51 18.59
C ALA A 144 -16.03 0.15 19.65
N PHE A 145 -14.76 0.40 19.31
CA PHE A 145 -13.74 0.91 20.22
C PHE A 145 -12.89 2.01 19.57
N PRO A 146 -12.33 2.96 20.35
CA PRO A 146 -11.36 3.91 19.84
C PRO A 146 -10.03 3.21 19.53
N ALA A 147 -9.41 3.53 18.40
CA ALA A 147 -8.13 2.95 17.98
C ALA A 147 -7.17 4.04 17.48
N SER A 148 -5.87 3.86 17.72
CA SER A 148 -4.81 4.74 17.21
C SER A 148 -3.57 3.96 16.79
N THR A 149 -2.98 4.34 15.66
CA THR A 149 -1.68 3.81 15.21
C THR A 149 -0.51 4.29 16.09
N VAL A 150 -0.69 5.31 16.93
CA VAL A 150 0.32 5.72 17.93
C VAL A 150 0.66 4.56 18.87
N LEU A 151 -0.32 3.69 19.18
CA LEU A 151 -0.12 2.51 20.04
C LEU A 151 0.80 1.46 19.40
N TYR A 152 1.01 1.48 18.08
CA TYR A 152 1.96 0.58 17.41
C TYR A 152 3.41 0.82 17.86
N LYS A 153 3.74 2.04 18.29
CA LYS A 153 5.05 2.33 18.91
C LYS A 153 5.30 1.52 20.19
N LEU A 154 4.26 1.17 20.94
CA LEU A 154 4.37 0.38 22.18
C LEU A 154 4.77 -1.09 21.91
N ILE A 155 4.55 -1.58 20.69
CA ILE A 155 4.96 -2.91 20.23
C ILE A 155 6.14 -2.86 19.24
N GLY A 156 6.90 -1.75 19.24
CA GLY A 156 8.11 -1.58 18.43
C GLY A 156 7.88 -1.26 16.95
N ILE A 157 6.64 -0.99 16.53
CA ILE A 157 6.32 -0.62 15.14
C ILE A 157 6.25 0.91 15.05
N GLN A 158 7.18 1.50 14.28
CA GLN A 158 7.24 2.94 14.10
C GLN A 158 6.41 3.37 12.85
N PRO A 159 5.40 4.24 13.00
CA PRO A 159 4.53 4.67 11.89
C PRO A 159 5.13 5.79 11.03
N THR A 160 6.45 5.99 11.09
CA THR A 160 7.19 6.94 10.26
C THR A 160 7.43 6.30 8.90
N LEU A 161 6.94 6.93 7.82
CA LEU A 161 7.24 6.56 6.44
C LEU A 161 8.48 7.35 5.98
N VAL A 162 9.43 6.69 5.31
CA VAL A 162 10.73 7.23 4.87
C VAL A 162 11.01 6.72 3.45
N GLN A 163 11.38 7.57 2.47
CA GLN A 163 10.94 7.40 1.07
C GLN A 163 11.95 7.90 -0.01
N PRO A 164 12.52 7.11 -0.96
CA PRO A 164 13.50 7.60 -1.94
C PRO A 164 12.91 8.36 -3.13
N PRO A 165 13.77 8.85 -4.03
CA PRO A 165 13.44 9.08 -5.43
C PRO A 165 12.64 7.91 -6.05
N VAL A 166 11.55 8.17 -6.76
CA VAL A 166 10.83 7.19 -7.60
C VAL A 166 11.11 7.50 -9.07
N PRO A 167 11.41 6.51 -9.93
CA PRO A 167 11.52 6.73 -11.37
C PRO A 167 10.25 7.36 -11.95
N ARG A 168 10.38 8.38 -12.81
CA ARG A 168 9.23 8.89 -13.57
C ARG A 168 8.87 7.91 -14.69
N GLY A 169 7.58 7.70 -14.91
CA GLY A 169 7.08 6.96 -16.07
C GLY A 169 7.55 7.55 -17.40
N ALA A 170 7.89 6.68 -18.34
CA ALA A 170 8.30 7.07 -19.69
C ALA A 170 7.35 6.46 -20.74
N GLY A 171 6.98 7.25 -21.74
CA GLY A 171 6.07 6.82 -22.82
C GLY A 171 4.59 7.05 -22.53
N ALA A 172 3.78 6.94 -23.59
CA ALA A 172 2.34 7.16 -23.51
C ALA A 172 1.66 6.10 -22.62
N GLY A 173 0.79 6.54 -21.71
CA GLY A 173 0.13 5.66 -20.74
C GLY A 173 0.89 5.46 -19.43
N ASN A 174 1.98 6.20 -19.20
CA ASN A 174 2.67 6.30 -17.91
C ASN A 174 2.71 7.75 -17.37
N ASP A 175 1.88 8.65 -17.92
CA ASP A 175 1.92 10.10 -17.67
C ASP A 175 1.57 10.47 -16.20
N GLU A 176 0.82 9.60 -15.54
CA GLU A 176 0.44 9.69 -14.12
C GLU A 176 1.51 9.18 -13.14
N LEU A 177 2.55 8.47 -13.61
CA LEU A 177 3.65 7.96 -12.78
C LEU A 177 4.67 9.07 -12.49
N VAL A 178 4.27 9.98 -11.59
CA VAL A 178 5.08 11.15 -11.19
C VAL A 178 6.27 10.73 -10.34
N GLY A 179 7.44 10.65 -10.96
CA GLY A 179 8.70 10.41 -10.27
C GLY A 179 9.24 11.61 -9.46
N THR A 180 10.13 11.31 -8.53
CA THR A 180 10.85 12.24 -7.63
C THR A 180 12.37 12.02 -7.71
N ASP A 181 13.16 13.04 -7.39
CA ASP A 181 14.64 13.04 -7.38
C ASP A 181 15.23 13.15 -5.96
N HIS A 182 14.37 13.17 -4.95
CA HIS A 182 14.70 13.42 -3.56
C HIS A 182 13.92 12.50 -2.63
N TRP A 183 14.39 12.49 -1.40
CA TRP A 183 13.82 11.77 -0.28
C TRP A 183 12.61 12.48 0.32
N SER A 184 11.68 11.72 0.89
CA SER A 184 10.58 12.22 1.71
C SER A 184 10.51 11.43 3.02
N LYS A 185 10.07 12.07 4.09
CA LYS A 185 9.72 11.42 5.35
C LYS A 185 8.51 12.10 5.96
N THR A 186 7.54 11.30 6.40
CA THR A 186 6.33 11.77 7.08
C THR A 186 5.89 10.76 8.13
N ASP A 187 5.43 11.24 9.28
CA ASP A 187 4.73 10.37 10.24
C ASP A 187 3.28 10.15 9.80
N LEU A 188 2.80 8.90 9.85
CA LEU A 188 1.40 8.57 9.55
C LEU A 188 0.62 8.22 10.83
N TYR A 189 0.20 9.25 11.55
CA TYR A 189 -0.68 9.09 12.71
C TYR A 189 -2.14 9.00 12.29
N GLN A 190 -2.81 7.92 12.72
CA GLN A 190 -4.24 7.71 12.50
C GLN A 190 -4.91 7.50 13.85
N TYR A 191 -6.09 8.10 14.01
CA TYR A 191 -6.98 7.88 15.14
C TYR A 191 -8.42 7.80 14.65
N SER A 192 -9.18 6.84 15.17
CA SER A 192 -10.63 6.81 15.05
C SER A 192 -11.27 6.62 16.41
N PRO A 193 -12.32 7.38 16.76
CA PRO A 193 -13.12 7.14 17.96
C PRO A 193 -13.98 5.86 17.83
N ARG A 194 -14.14 5.31 16.61
CA ARG A 194 -15.03 4.19 16.33
C ARG A 194 -14.40 3.22 15.33
N SER A 195 -13.91 2.10 15.85
CA SER A 195 -13.30 1.02 15.09
C SER A 195 -13.95 -0.33 15.42
N HIS A 196 -13.88 -1.28 14.49
CA HIS A 196 -14.48 -2.62 14.61
C HIS A 196 -13.44 -3.68 14.26
N VAL A 197 -13.36 -4.74 15.06
CA VAL A 197 -12.64 -5.96 14.66
C VAL A 197 -13.51 -6.73 13.68
N GLY A 198 -12.90 -7.30 12.64
CA GLY A 198 -13.60 -8.16 11.69
C GLY A 198 -12.71 -9.19 11.02
N TRP A 199 -13.38 -10.17 10.41
CA TRP A 199 -12.79 -11.16 9.54
C TRP A 199 -12.66 -10.60 8.13
N PHE A 200 -11.49 -10.80 7.54
CA PHE A 200 -11.20 -10.62 6.13
C PHE A 200 -11.09 -11.99 5.47
N ASP A 201 -11.85 -12.19 4.41
CA ASP A 201 -11.64 -13.25 3.42
C ASP A 201 -10.75 -12.68 2.30
N LEU A 202 -9.53 -13.19 2.19
CA LEU A 202 -8.54 -12.81 1.18
C LEU A 202 -8.48 -13.80 0.01
N SER A 203 -9.48 -14.67 -0.18
CA SER A 203 -9.45 -15.60 -1.32
C SER A 203 -9.51 -14.87 -2.65
N GLN A 204 -8.54 -15.13 -3.51
CA GLN A 204 -8.41 -14.57 -4.86
C GLN A 204 -9.04 -15.48 -5.93
N LYS A 205 -10.00 -16.31 -5.52
CA LYS A 205 -10.76 -17.19 -6.40
C LYS A 205 -11.99 -16.49 -6.95
N ASN A 206 -12.27 -16.67 -8.24
CA ASN A 206 -13.54 -16.28 -8.84
C ASN A 206 -14.69 -17.21 -8.39
N GLU A 207 -15.90 -16.95 -8.89
CA GLU A 207 -17.11 -17.73 -8.55
C GLU A 207 -17.01 -19.19 -9.00
N GLN A 208 -16.14 -19.50 -9.97
CA GLN A 208 -15.85 -20.84 -10.48
C GLN A 208 -14.72 -21.54 -9.69
N GLY A 209 -14.16 -20.89 -8.65
CA GLY A 209 -13.10 -21.43 -7.80
C GLY A 209 -11.68 -21.31 -8.37
N VAL A 210 -11.51 -20.64 -9.51
CA VAL A 210 -10.21 -20.44 -10.19
C VAL A 210 -9.52 -19.21 -9.62
N VAL A 211 -8.21 -19.32 -9.32
CA VAL A 211 -7.38 -18.19 -8.87
C VAL A 211 -7.15 -17.23 -10.04
N VAL A 212 -7.46 -15.94 -9.87
CA VAL A 212 -7.36 -14.93 -10.95
C VAL A 212 -6.22 -13.92 -10.77
N THR A 213 -5.54 -13.90 -9.61
CA THR A 213 -4.54 -12.87 -9.26
C THR A 213 -3.11 -13.41 -9.05
N GLY A 214 -2.78 -14.54 -9.69
CA GLY A 214 -1.52 -15.28 -9.47
C GLY A 214 -1.48 -16.09 -8.17
N HIS A 215 -1.76 -15.45 -7.03
CA HIS A 215 -1.66 -16.05 -5.69
C HIS A 215 -3.03 -16.35 -5.06
N GLU A 216 -3.24 -17.54 -4.50
CA GLU A 216 -4.56 -17.98 -3.99
C GLU A 216 -5.18 -17.04 -2.93
N ASN A 217 -4.34 -16.46 -2.07
CA ASN A 217 -4.78 -15.61 -0.95
C ASN A 217 -4.08 -14.24 -0.97
N PHE A 218 -3.78 -13.75 -2.17
CA PHE A 218 -2.99 -12.55 -2.50
C PHE A 218 -1.54 -12.61 -2.05
N TRP A 219 -1.27 -12.78 -0.76
CA TRP A 219 0.10 -12.87 -0.24
C TRP A 219 0.54 -14.34 -0.04
N PRO A 220 1.70 -14.78 -0.57
CA PRO A 220 2.30 -16.10 -0.32
C PRO A 220 2.45 -16.45 1.17
N GLY A 221 1.83 -17.56 1.60
CA GLY A 221 1.76 -17.92 3.03
C GLY A 221 0.90 -16.98 3.89
N GLY A 222 0.33 -15.93 3.30
CA GLY A 222 -0.55 -14.95 3.93
C GLY A 222 -1.91 -15.49 4.34
N GLY A 223 -2.35 -16.64 3.81
CA GLY A 223 -3.56 -17.36 4.26
C GLY A 223 -4.89 -16.64 3.99
N ARG A 224 -5.97 -17.42 3.87
CA ARG A 224 -7.29 -16.89 3.47
C ARG A 224 -7.94 -15.97 4.50
N TRP A 225 -8.00 -16.42 5.75
CA TRP A 225 -8.78 -15.76 6.80
C TRP A 225 -7.88 -14.94 7.71
N ARG A 226 -8.12 -13.63 7.78
CA ARG A 226 -7.37 -12.71 8.64
C ARG A 226 -8.31 -11.94 9.57
N ILE A 227 -7.85 -11.70 10.79
CA ILE A 227 -8.48 -10.75 11.70
C ILE A 227 -7.79 -9.40 11.50
N GLY A 228 -8.57 -8.35 11.35
CA GLY A 228 -8.06 -6.99 11.26
C GLY A 228 -9.07 -5.98 11.80
N VAL A 229 -8.80 -4.70 11.53
CA VAL A 229 -9.59 -3.58 12.08
C VAL A 229 -10.10 -2.70 10.95
N ARG A 230 -11.40 -2.39 10.98
CA ARG A 230 -11.96 -1.25 10.23
C ARG A 230 -12.09 -0.05 11.16
N MET A 231 -11.50 1.08 10.79
CA MET A 231 -11.63 2.38 11.45
C MET A 231 -12.68 3.18 10.68
N ASP A 232 -13.85 3.44 11.26
CA ASP A 232 -15.03 3.96 10.53
C ASP A 232 -14.80 5.38 9.98
N THR A 233 -14.05 6.20 10.71
CA THR A 233 -13.63 7.54 10.31
C THR A 233 -12.33 7.89 11.01
N ILE A 234 -11.28 8.12 10.24
CA ILE A 234 -10.05 8.78 10.68
C ILE A 234 -10.01 10.20 10.14
N SER A 235 -9.42 11.09 10.92
CA SER A 235 -8.98 12.41 10.46
C SER A 235 -7.48 12.50 10.67
N PHE A 236 -6.73 12.90 9.65
CA PHE A 236 -5.28 13.02 9.71
C PHE A 236 -4.79 14.09 8.73
N ASP A 237 -3.68 14.73 9.09
CA ASP A 237 -3.00 15.68 8.23
C ASP A 237 -1.82 15.00 7.54
N ILE A 238 -1.77 15.10 6.22
CA ILE A 238 -0.59 14.81 5.41
C ILE A 238 0.25 16.09 5.43
N SER A 239 1.23 16.13 6.35
CA SER A 239 2.22 17.20 6.44
C SER A 239 3.07 17.31 5.18
N ALA A 240 3.64 18.49 4.93
CA ALA A 240 4.81 18.58 4.05
C ALA A 240 5.94 17.73 4.66
N GLY A 241 6.49 16.81 3.88
CA GLY A 241 7.51 15.88 4.37
C GLY A 241 8.85 16.57 4.67
N GLU A 242 9.66 15.92 5.50
CA GLU A 242 11.10 16.23 5.56
C GLU A 242 11.76 15.73 4.26
N HIS A 243 12.54 16.57 3.60
CA HIS A 243 13.14 16.26 2.29
C HIS A 243 14.66 16.43 2.30
N TRP A 244 15.38 15.49 1.70
CA TRP A 244 16.82 15.57 1.44
C TRP A 244 17.17 15.03 0.06
N LYS A 245 18.29 15.44 -0.53
CA LYS A 245 18.73 14.90 -1.83
C LYS A 245 19.19 13.45 -1.68
N ALA A 246 19.02 12.66 -2.74
CA ALA A 246 19.79 11.43 -2.87
C ALA A 246 21.28 11.76 -2.77
N LEU A 247 22.03 10.94 -2.03
CA LEU A 247 23.48 10.96 -2.11
C LEU A 247 23.87 10.60 -3.55
N ASP A 248 24.90 11.24 -4.09
CA ASP A 248 25.48 10.83 -5.37
C ASP A 248 26.09 9.42 -5.21
N ILE A 249 25.28 8.39 -5.47
CA ILE A 249 25.76 7.01 -5.53
C ILE A 249 26.72 6.96 -6.71
N PRO A 250 28.02 6.64 -6.50
CA PRO A 250 28.96 6.52 -7.60
C PRO A 250 28.41 5.51 -8.59
N THR A 251 28.26 5.91 -9.86
CA THR A 251 27.94 4.96 -10.91
C THR A 251 29.06 3.93 -10.93
N ILE A 252 28.75 2.69 -10.54
CA ILE A 252 29.69 1.57 -10.74
C ILE A 252 29.72 1.36 -12.24
N VAL A 253 30.65 2.03 -12.91
CA VAL A 253 31.01 1.76 -14.28
C VAL A 253 31.54 0.34 -14.27
N SER A 254 30.83 -0.57 -14.95
CA SER A 254 31.38 -1.88 -15.26
C SER A 254 32.59 -1.68 -16.18
N GLU A 255 33.79 -1.91 -15.67
CA GLU A 255 34.97 -2.06 -16.51
C GLU A 255 34.77 -3.33 -17.38
N GLU A 256 34.96 -3.17 -18.70
CA GLU A 256 34.92 -4.25 -19.70
C GLU A 256 36.18 -5.13 -19.67
#